data_AF-A0A7Y2XT22-F1
#
_entry.id   AF-A0A7Y2XT22-F1
#
_cell.length_a   1.000
_cell.length_b   1.000
_cell.length_c   1.000
_cell.angle_alpha   90.00
_cell.angle_beta   90.00
_cell.angle_gamma   90.00
#
_symmetry.space_group_name_H-M   'P 1'
#
loop_
_entity.id
_entity.type
_entity.pdbx_description
1 polymer ?
#
loop_
_entity_poly.entity_id
_entity_poly.type
_entity_poly.pdbx_seq_one_letter_code
_entity_poly.pdbx_strand_id
1 'polypeptide(L)'
;MELVPDLPTLSRLTEYMHLPPGQKLEDVVGRERFDALASALSSYQVPVGFISRMKPWAAMMTLSTPPPETGFFMDLSLSLRASGNGLKVVGLETLEQQLSFLENMPLAMQLSLLDQALKEFMRVAEVHDQMVDAYLQNDLQKLQELSDEQLQEVGEEASRYFIDFGIVARNRRMAESLLPQLETSRVFVAVGALHLAGEQGLMNLLRREGYELRPLDKPFNEATARSVD
;
A
#
# COMPACT_ATOMS: atom_id res chain seq x y z
N MET A 1 11.62 -1.77 5.98
CA MET A 1 10.60 -1.67 4.92
C MET A 1 9.24 -1.85 5.57
N GLU A 2 8.11 -1.44 4.98
CA GLU A 2 6.79 -1.66 5.62
C GLU A 2 6.60 -3.14 5.98
N LEU A 3 6.80 -4.01 5.00
CA LEU A 3 6.70 -5.46 5.10
C LEU A 3 7.96 -6.08 4.47
N VAL A 4 8.32 -7.30 4.88
CA VAL A 4 9.36 -8.10 4.20
C VAL A 4 8.68 -8.95 3.10
N PRO A 5 8.86 -8.66 1.80
CA PRO A 5 8.17 -9.36 0.72
C PRO A 5 8.89 -10.67 0.33
N ASP A 6 9.15 -11.55 1.30
CA ASP A 6 9.72 -12.86 1.05
C ASP A 6 8.67 -13.88 0.57
N LEU A 7 9.12 -15.04 0.05
CA LEU A 7 8.21 -16.07 -0.46
C LEU A 7 7.16 -16.53 0.57
N PRO A 8 7.52 -16.80 1.86
CA PRO A 8 6.52 -17.08 2.89
C PRO A 8 5.46 -15.98 3.01
N THR A 9 5.88 -14.71 3.05
CA THR A 9 4.96 -13.58 3.19
C THR A 9 4.05 -13.42 1.97
N LEU A 10 4.57 -13.58 0.76
CA LEU A 10 3.77 -13.51 -0.47
C LEU A 10 2.77 -14.67 -0.61
N SER A 11 3.16 -15.87 -0.16
CA SER A 11 2.24 -17.02 -0.09
C SER A 11 1.10 -16.73 0.88
N ARG A 12 1.42 -16.22 2.06
CA ARG A 12 0.41 -15.85 3.07
C ARG A 12 -0.47 -14.70 2.60
N LEU A 13 0.07 -13.70 1.91
CA LEU A 13 -0.72 -12.63 1.32
C LEU A 13 -1.76 -13.20 0.36
N THR A 14 -1.36 -14.16 -0.49
CA THR A 14 -2.29 -14.84 -1.40
C THR A 14 -3.38 -15.56 -0.61
N GLU A 15 -3.07 -16.24 0.49
CA GLU A 15 -4.05 -16.88 1.37
C GLU A 15 -5.02 -15.87 1.99
N TYR A 16 -4.52 -14.72 2.48
CA TYR A 16 -5.36 -13.66 3.05
C TYR A 16 -6.33 -13.07 2.03
N MET A 17 -5.91 -12.92 0.77
CA MET A 17 -6.75 -12.43 -0.31
C MET A 17 -7.89 -13.38 -0.67
N HIS A 18 -7.84 -14.64 -0.24
CA HIS A 18 -8.83 -15.65 -0.59
C HIS A 18 -9.86 -15.87 0.53
N LEU A 19 -11.10 -16.11 0.12
CA LEU A 19 -12.16 -16.65 0.96
C LEU A 19 -11.80 -18.07 1.43
N PRO A 20 -12.33 -18.52 2.58
CA PRO A 20 -12.15 -19.88 3.05
C PRO A 20 -12.59 -20.93 2.01
N PRO A 21 -12.00 -22.14 2.02
CA PRO A 21 -12.40 -23.22 1.13
C PRO A 21 -13.91 -23.48 1.16
N GLY A 22 -14.53 -23.58 -0.02
CA GLY A 22 -15.96 -23.84 -0.17
C GLY A 22 -16.83 -22.59 -0.30
N GLN A 23 -16.30 -21.39 -0.06
CA GLN A 23 -16.98 -20.12 -0.36
C GLN A 23 -16.52 -19.58 -1.73
N LYS A 24 -17.43 -18.90 -2.43
CA LYS A 24 -17.12 -18.19 -3.67
C LYS A 24 -17.44 -16.72 -3.55
N LEU A 25 -16.67 -15.89 -4.23
CA LEU A 25 -16.90 -14.45 -4.27
C LEU A 25 -18.30 -14.12 -4.82
N GLU A 26 -18.76 -14.85 -5.84
CA GLU A 26 -20.11 -14.72 -6.43
C GLU A 26 -21.22 -14.81 -5.38
N ASP A 27 -21.10 -15.71 -4.40
CA ASP A 27 -22.08 -15.90 -3.32
C ASP A 27 -22.08 -14.72 -2.33
N VAL A 28 -20.97 -13.98 -2.24
CA VAL A 28 -20.77 -12.86 -1.31
C VAL A 28 -21.17 -11.53 -1.95
N VAL A 29 -20.78 -11.28 -3.20
CA VAL A 29 -21.02 -9.99 -3.89
C VAL A 29 -22.28 -9.98 -4.75
N GLY A 30 -22.81 -11.18 -5.05
CA GLY A 30 -23.90 -11.39 -5.99
C GLY A 30 -23.43 -11.50 -7.44
N ARG A 31 -24.24 -12.17 -8.26
CA ARG A 31 -23.90 -12.50 -9.64
C ARG A 31 -23.51 -11.30 -10.50
N GLU A 32 -24.27 -10.22 -10.43
CA GLU A 32 -24.06 -9.01 -11.24
C GLU A 32 -22.68 -8.38 -10.98
N ARG A 33 -22.32 -8.18 -9.71
CA ARG A 33 -20.99 -7.66 -9.33
C ARG A 33 -19.88 -8.60 -9.74
N PHE A 34 -20.10 -9.92 -9.58
CA PHE A 34 -19.11 -10.91 -9.96
C PHE A 34 -18.82 -10.88 -11.48
N ASP A 35 -19.86 -10.83 -12.31
CA ASP A 35 -19.72 -10.78 -13.76
C ASP A 35 -19.03 -9.47 -14.20
N ALA A 36 -19.39 -8.32 -13.60
CA ALA A 36 -18.72 -7.04 -13.85
C ALA A 36 -17.24 -7.07 -13.45
N LEU A 37 -16.92 -7.63 -12.28
CA LEU A 37 -15.56 -7.80 -11.79
C LEU A 37 -14.72 -8.72 -12.69
N ALA A 38 -15.27 -9.87 -13.07
CA ALA A 38 -14.58 -10.81 -13.96
C ALA A 38 -14.28 -10.16 -15.33
N SER A 39 -15.19 -9.34 -15.84
CA SER A 39 -14.98 -8.55 -17.05
C SER A 39 -13.87 -7.51 -16.85
N ALA A 40 -13.91 -6.73 -15.77
CA ALA A 40 -12.92 -5.70 -15.48
C ALA A 40 -11.51 -6.28 -15.29
N LEU A 41 -11.38 -7.41 -14.60
CA LEU A 41 -10.10 -8.09 -14.35
C LEU A 41 -9.59 -8.91 -15.54
N SER A 42 -10.34 -9.02 -16.64
CA SER A 42 -9.88 -9.75 -17.83
C SER A 42 -8.60 -9.14 -18.44
N SER A 43 -8.41 -7.82 -18.33
CA SER A 43 -7.20 -7.11 -18.76
C SER A 43 -6.01 -7.31 -17.83
N TYR A 44 -6.24 -7.76 -16.59
CA TYR A 44 -5.21 -7.97 -15.56
C TYR A 44 -4.56 -9.35 -15.65
N GLN A 45 -4.99 -10.19 -16.60
CA GLN A 45 -4.50 -11.57 -16.78
C GLN A 45 -4.65 -12.44 -15.51
N VAL A 46 -5.57 -12.06 -14.62
CA VAL A 46 -5.87 -12.81 -13.40
C VAL A 46 -6.76 -14.00 -13.79
N PRO A 47 -6.38 -15.26 -13.47
CA PRO A 47 -7.21 -16.41 -13.78
C PRO A 47 -8.58 -16.32 -13.11
N VAL A 48 -9.66 -16.67 -13.82
CA VAL A 48 -11.03 -16.67 -13.25
C VAL A 48 -11.13 -17.51 -11.98
N GLY A 49 -10.38 -18.62 -11.90
CA GLY A 49 -10.30 -19.44 -10.68
C GLY A 49 -9.76 -18.69 -9.47
N PHE A 50 -8.83 -17.75 -9.67
CA PHE A 50 -8.34 -16.84 -8.63
C PHE A 50 -9.43 -15.85 -8.23
N ILE A 51 -10.03 -15.16 -9.21
CA ILE A 51 -11.13 -14.18 -8.99
C ILE A 51 -12.27 -14.80 -8.20
N SER A 52 -12.68 -16.03 -8.56
CA SER A 52 -13.81 -16.75 -7.94
C SER A 52 -13.67 -16.96 -6.44
N ARG A 53 -12.45 -16.86 -5.90
CA ARG A 53 -12.17 -17.08 -4.48
C ARG A 53 -11.64 -15.85 -3.78
N MET A 54 -11.49 -14.70 -4.45
CA MET A 54 -11.01 -13.49 -3.78
C MET A 54 -12.01 -13.05 -2.69
N LYS A 55 -11.52 -12.38 -1.65
CA LYS A 55 -12.35 -11.58 -0.75
C LYS A 55 -12.77 -10.28 -1.45
N PRO A 56 -13.91 -9.65 -1.05
CA PRO A 56 -14.35 -8.41 -1.67
C PRO A 56 -13.32 -7.27 -1.60
N TRP A 57 -12.67 -7.05 -0.46
CA TRP A 57 -11.59 -6.05 -0.35
C TRP A 57 -10.41 -6.35 -1.28
N ALA A 58 -10.09 -7.63 -1.51
CA ALA A 58 -8.97 -8.00 -2.38
C ALA A 58 -9.29 -7.70 -3.84
N ALA A 59 -10.54 -7.95 -4.25
CA ALA A 59 -11.05 -7.58 -5.56
C ALA A 59 -11.02 -6.06 -5.78
N MET A 60 -11.51 -5.30 -4.78
CA MET A 60 -11.46 -3.84 -4.75
C MET A 60 -10.01 -3.34 -4.91
N MET A 61 -9.08 -3.78 -4.05
CA MET A 61 -7.67 -3.35 -4.09
C MET A 61 -7.00 -3.68 -5.43
N THR A 62 -7.35 -4.81 -6.06
CA THR A 62 -6.80 -5.19 -7.36
C THR A 62 -7.26 -4.22 -8.47
N LEU A 63 -8.53 -3.80 -8.45
CA LEU A 63 -9.05 -2.80 -9.39
C LEU A 63 -8.54 -1.38 -9.12
N SER A 64 -8.17 -1.08 -7.88
CA SER A 64 -7.62 0.23 -7.47
C SER A 64 -6.17 0.46 -7.87
N THR A 65 -5.55 -0.46 -8.61
CA THR A 65 -4.22 -0.29 -9.20
C THR A 65 -4.24 -0.67 -10.68
N PRO A 66 -3.37 -0.08 -11.52
CA PRO A 66 -3.25 -0.51 -12.90
C PRO A 66 -2.73 -1.96 -12.99
N PRO A 67 -3.02 -2.68 -14.08
CA PRO A 67 -2.45 -3.99 -14.32
C PRO A 67 -0.91 -3.95 -14.23
N PRO A 68 -0.28 -4.91 -13.53
CA PRO A 68 1.16 -4.93 -13.43
C PRO A 68 1.79 -5.18 -14.81
N GLU A 69 2.69 -4.31 -15.26
CA GLU A 69 3.49 -4.55 -16.46
C GLU A 69 4.57 -5.62 -16.24
N THR A 70 5.06 -5.72 -15.00
CA THR A 70 6.04 -6.71 -14.56
C THR A 70 5.60 -7.34 -13.24
N GLY A 71 6.12 -8.52 -12.91
CA GLY A 71 5.91 -9.14 -11.60
C GLY A 71 6.68 -8.48 -10.45
N PHE A 72 7.43 -7.39 -10.71
CA PHE A 72 8.24 -6.71 -9.71
C PHE A 72 7.61 -5.39 -9.28
N PHE A 73 7.24 -5.30 -8.02
CA PHE A 73 6.88 -4.03 -7.36
C PHE A 73 8.08 -3.49 -6.55
N MET A 74 8.02 -2.20 -6.20
CA MET A 74 9.13 -1.45 -5.60
C MET A 74 9.71 -2.17 -4.37
N ASP A 75 8.86 -2.63 -3.46
CA ASP A 75 9.28 -3.28 -2.22
C ASP A 75 10.01 -4.60 -2.48
N LEU A 76 9.53 -5.41 -3.44
CA LEU A 76 10.24 -6.64 -3.81
C LEU A 76 11.61 -6.32 -4.41
N SER A 77 11.70 -5.32 -5.30
CA SER A 77 12.96 -4.88 -5.91
C SER A 77 13.96 -4.39 -4.86
N LEU A 78 13.53 -3.55 -3.92
CA LEU A 78 14.35 -3.03 -2.84
C LEU A 78 14.80 -4.14 -1.87
N SER A 79 13.92 -5.07 -1.52
CA SER A 79 14.24 -6.22 -0.66
C SER A 79 15.30 -7.14 -1.28
N LEU A 80 15.15 -7.44 -2.58
CA LEU A 80 16.13 -8.24 -3.33
C LEU A 80 17.49 -7.53 -3.42
N ARG A 81 17.51 -6.22 -3.67
CA ARG A 81 18.75 -5.43 -3.66
C ARG A 81 19.42 -5.42 -2.30
N ALA A 82 18.65 -5.23 -1.22
CA ALA A 82 19.17 -5.24 0.14
C ALA A 82 19.80 -6.59 0.48
N SER A 83 19.09 -7.69 0.19
CA SER A 83 19.57 -9.05 0.41
C SER A 83 20.80 -9.38 -0.44
N GLY A 84 20.82 -8.96 -1.71
CA GLY A 84 21.99 -9.11 -2.59
C GLY A 84 23.24 -8.36 -2.12
N ASN A 85 23.07 -7.32 -1.31
CA ASN A 85 24.16 -6.56 -0.68
C ASN A 85 24.45 -7.02 0.77
N GLY A 86 23.85 -8.13 1.22
CA GLY A 86 24.05 -8.65 2.58
C GLY A 86 23.44 -7.80 3.69
N LEU A 87 22.52 -6.88 3.35
CA LEU A 87 21.80 -6.09 4.34
C LEU A 87 20.68 -6.90 4.99
N LYS A 88 20.52 -6.76 6.30
CA LYS A 88 19.38 -7.32 7.02
C LYS A 88 18.12 -6.56 6.64
N VAL A 89 17.12 -7.27 6.10
CA VAL A 89 15.80 -6.71 5.82
C VAL A 89 14.89 -6.91 7.03
N VAL A 90 14.26 -5.83 7.48
CA VAL A 90 13.33 -5.81 8.63
C VAL A 90 12.03 -5.14 8.23
N GLY A 91 10.90 -5.75 8.57
CA GLY A 91 9.55 -5.19 8.43
C GLY A 91 9.22 -4.25 9.59
N LEU A 92 8.57 -3.14 9.29
CA LEU A 92 8.01 -2.21 10.28
C LEU A 92 6.62 -2.65 10.75
N GLU A 93 5.96 -3.50 9.97
CA GLU A 93 4.71 -4.17 10.29
C GLU A 93 4.83 -5.66 9.97
N THR A 94 4.01 -6.47 10.63
CA THR A 94 3.70 -7.83 10.17
C THR A 94 2.62 -7.79 9.09
N LEU A 95 2.50 -8.88 8.32
CA LEU A 95 1.46 -9.00 7.29
C LEU A 95 0.05 -8.81 7.89
N GLU A 96 -0.20 -9.38 9.06
CA GLU A 96 -1.49 -9.28 9.76
C GLU A 96 -1.79 -7.86 10.19
N GLN A 97 -0.78 -7.14 10.68
CA GLN A 97 -0.93 -5.73 11.05
C GLN A 97 -1.27 -4.89 9.82
N GLN A 98 -0.55 -5.10 8.71
CA GLN A 98 -0.77 -4.37 7.47
C GLN A 98 -2.17 -4.63 6.88
N LEU A 99 -2.63 -5.88 6.89
CA LEU A 99 -3.94 -6.26 6.32
C LEU A 99 -5.12 -6.07 7.27
N SER A 100 -4.87 -5.82 8.57
CA SER A 100 -5.93 -5.78 9.59
C SER A 100 -7.07 -4.83 9.27
N PHE A 101 -6.79 -3.66 8.70
CA PHE A 101 -7.85 -2.70 8.36
C PHE A 101 -8.71 -3.16 7.17
N LEU A 102 -8.16 -3.92 6.23
CA LEU A 102 -8.93 -4.50 5.12
C LEU A 102 -9.79 -5.67 5.61
N GLU A 103 -9.22 -6.53 6.45
CA GLU A 103 -9.91 -7.68 7.03
C GLU A 103 -11.04 -7.27 7.99
N ASN A 104 -10.87 -6.18 8.73
CA ASN A 104 -11.85 -5.68 9.68
C ASN A 104 -12.84 -4.67 9.06
N MET A 105 -12.70 -4.36 7.77
CA MET A 105 -13.60 -3.44 7.08
C MET A 105 -15.00 -4.06 6.98
N PRO A 106 -16.08 -3.36 7.39
CA PRO A 106 -17.44 -3.89 7.28
C PRO A 106 -17.77 -4.33 5.84
N LEU A 107 -18.41 -5.49 5.68
CA LEU A 107 -18.71 -6.03 4.35
C LEU A 107 -19.50 -5.02 3.48
N ALA A 108 -20.48 -4.32 4.06
CA ALA A 108 -21.24 -3.30 3.34
C ALA A 108 -20.35 -2.19 2.76
N MET A 109 -19.32 -1.78 3.52
CA MET A 109 -18.32 -0.80 3.07
C MET A 109 -17.45 -1.40 1.97
N GLN A 110 -16.97 -2.64 2.11
CA GLN A 110 -16.22 -3.33 1.06
C GLN A 110 -17.01 -3.42 -0.26
N LEU A 111 -18.31 -3.74 -0.20
CA LEU A 111 -19.17 -3.81 -1.38
C LEU A 111 -19.38 -2.44 -2.04
N SER A 112 -19.61 -1.40 -1.23
CA SER A 112 -19.74 -0.02 -1.73
C SER A 112 -18.46 0.47 -2.41
N LEU A 113 -17.31 0.15 -1.84
CA LEU A 113 -16.00 0.52 -2.40
C LEU A 113 -15.67 -0.30 -3.66
N LEU A 114 -16.06 -1.58 -3.69
CA LEU A 114 -15.95 -2.40 -4.89
C LEU A 114 -16.79 -1.81 -6.03
N ASP A 115 -18.01 -1.36 -5.76
CA ASP A 115 -18.86 -0.68 -6.74
C ASP A 115 -18.21 0.60 -7.26
N GLN A 116 -17.50 1.34 -6.41
CA GLN A 116 -16.75 2.52 -6.83
C GLN A 116 -15.55 2.15 -7.70
N ALA A 117 -14.76 1.17 -7.28
CA ALA A 117 -13.62 0.68 -8.06
C ALA A 117 -14.06 0.17 -9.44
N LEU A 118 -15.21 -0.51 -9.55
CA LEU A 118 -15.79 -0.95 -10.82
C LEU A 118 -16.22 0.21 -11.73
N LYS A 119 -16.51 1.39 -11.20
CA LYS A 119 -16.81 2.60 -12.00
C LYS A 119 -15.54 3.31 -12.47
N GLU A 120 -14.49 3.24 -11.66
CA GLU A 120 -13.28 4.06 -11.83
C GLU A 120 -12.09 3.31 -12.43
N PHE A 121 -12.10 1.98 -12.49
CA PHE A 121 -10.93 1.19 -12.92
C PHE A 121 -10.37 1.59 -14.29
N MET A 122 -11.19 2.13 -15.20
CA MET A 122 -10.72 2.62 -16.50
C MET A 122 -9.83 3.87 -16.40
N ARG A 123 -9.93 4.64 -15.31
CA ARG A 123 -9.13 5.84 -15.01
C ARG A 123 -7.98 5.57 -14.06
N VAL A 124 -7.88 4.34 -13.51
CA VAL A 124 -6.89 4.00 -12.49
C VAL A 124 -5.45 4.24 -12.96
N ALA A 125 -5.18 3.96 -14.25
CA ALA A 125 -3.86 4.18 -14.84
C ALA A 125 -3.50 5.67 -14.91
N GLU A 126 -4.45 6.52 -15.33
CA GLU A 126 -4.24 7.97 -15.40
C GLU A 126 -3.95 8.55 -14.01
N VAL A 127 -4.73 8.18 -13.00
CA VAL A 127 -4.55 8.69 -11.63
C VAL A 127 -3.25 8.14 -11.02
N HIS A 128 -2.94 6.87 -11.27
CA HIS A 128 -1.68 6.27 -10.85
C HIS A 128 -0.47 7.00 -11.46
N ASP A 129 -0.50 7.31 -12.75
CA ASP A 129 0.59 8.01 -13.43
C ASP A 129 0.80 9.42 -12.86
N GLN A 130 -0.29 10.14 -12.54
CA GLN A 130 -0.20 11.43 -11.85
C GLN A 130 0.46 11.31 -10.47
N MET A 131 0.15 10.25 -9.71
CA MET A 131 0.82 9.97 -8.44
C MET A 131 2.30 9.63 -8.63
N VAL A 132 2.65 8.82 -9.62
CA VAL A 132 4.04 8.50 -9.95
C VAL A 132 4.81 9.76 -10.33
N ASP A 133 4.24 10.63 -11.16
CA ASP A 133 4.87 11.90 -11.55
C ASP A 133 5.12 12.81 -10.34
N ALA A 134 4.12 12.98 -9.47
CA ALA A 134 4.28 13.76 -8.24
C ALA A 134 5.37 13.15 -7.32
N TYR A 135 5.42 11.83 -7.20
CA TYR A 135 6.47 11.13 -6.46
C TYR A 135 7.86 11.37 -7.03
N LEU A 136 8.04 11.25 -8.36
CA LEU A 136 9.32 11.44 -9.02
C LEU A 136 9.83 12.88 -8.91
N GLN A 137 8.91 13.86 -8.87
CA GLN A 137 9.18 15.28 -8.67
C GLN A 137 9.43 15.67 -7.19
N ASN A 138 9.33 14.72 -6.26
CA ASN A 138 9.37 14.96 -4.80
C ASN A 138 8.25 15.89 -4.29
N ASP A 139 7.10 15.94 -4.97
CA ASP A 139 5.97 16.77 -4.58
C ASP A 139 5.01 16.01 -3.64
N LEU A 140 5.39 15.98 -2.36
CA LEU A 140 4.58 15.33 -1.32
C LEU A 140 3.23 16.04 -1.11
N GLN A 141 3.14 17.33 -1.41
CA GLN A 141 1.88 18.06 -1.29
C GLN A 141 0.91 17.59 -2.38
N LYS A 142 1.37 17.53 -3.63
CA LYS A 142 0.54 17.06 -4.74
C LYS A 142 0.10 15.60 -4.57
N LEU A 143 0.98 14.75 -4.03
CA LEU A 143 0.62 13.38 -3.66
C LEU A 143 -0.52 13.32 -2.63
N GLN A 144 -0.47 14.17 -1.61
CA GLN A 144 -1.54 14.25 -0.60
C GLN A 144 -2.84 14.74 -1.23
N GLU A 145 -2.79 15.78 -2.06
CA GLU A 145 -3.98 16.32 -2.75
C GLU A 145 -4.65 15.25 -3.63
N LEU A 146 -3.88 14.51 -4.44
CA LEU A 146 -4.40 13.43 -5.27
C LEU A 146 -5.03 12.31 -4.42
N SER A 147 -4.41 11.95 -3.29
CA SER A 147 -4.97 10.97 -2.37
C SER A 147 -6.26 11.47 -1.71
N ASP A 148 -6.33 12.74 -1.34
CA ASP A 148 -7.50 13.34 -0.71
C ASP A 148 -8.67 13.42 -1.71
N GLU A 149 -8.40 13.73 -2.98
CA GLU A 149 -9.39 13.70 -4.07
C GLU A 149 -10.00 12.30 -4.22
N GLN A 150 -9.16 11.24 -4.30
CA GLN A 150 -9.65 9.86 -4.36
C GLN A 150 -10.48 9.47 -3.13
N LEU A 151 -10.05 9.88 -1.94
CA LEU A 151 -10.78 9.58 -0.70
C LEU A 151 -12.11 10.34 -0.60
N GLN A 152 -12.27 11.48 -1.26
CA GLN A 152 -13.55 12.19 -1.30
C GLN A 152 -14.58 11.46 -2.17
N GLU A 153 -14.16 10.76 -3.23
CA GLU A 153 -15.06 10.03 -4.14
C GLU A 153 -15.73 8.83 -3.46
N VAL A 154 -15.09 8.23 -2.46
CA VAL A 154 -15.63 7.07 -1.72
C VAL A 154 -16.56 7.42 -0.55
N GLY A 155 -16.75 8.71 -0.27
CA GLY A 155 -17.63 9.21 0.79
C GLY A 155 -16.97 9.32 2.18
N GLU A 156 -17.54 10.15 3.04
CA GLU A 156 -16.93 10.60 4.31
C GLU A 156 -16.61 9.43 5.28
N GLU A 157 -17.50 8.45 5.39
CA GLU A 157 -17.31 7.33 6.31
C GLU A 157 -16.12 6.44 5.88
N ALA A 158 -16.06 6.07 4.60
CA ALA A 158 -14.98 5.26 4.06
C ALA A 158 -13.66 6.05 4.07
N SER A 159 -13.69 7.32 3.69
CA SER A 159 -12.55 8.24 3.75
C SER A 159 -11.93 8.26 5.15
N ARG A 160 -12.74 8.51 6.18
CA ARG A 160 -12.30 8.50 7.59
C ARG A 160 -11.73 7.15 7.98
N TYR A 161 -12.38 6.04 7.59
CA TYR A 161 -11.89 4.70 7.88
C TYR A 161 -10.49 4.44 7.30
N PHE A 162 -10.27 4.78 6.03
CA PHE A 162 -8.96 4.64 5.38
C PHE A 162 -7.89 5.53 6.02
N ILE A 163 -8.21 6.78 6.37
CA ILE A 163 -7.27 7.67 7.04
C ILE A 163 -6.90 7.10 8.41
N ASP A 164 -7.88 6.78 9.25
CA ASP A 164 -7.65 6.37 10.63
C ASP A 164 -6.91 5.02 10.71
N PHE A 165 -7.34 4.03 9.93
CA PHE A 165 -6.84 2.66 10.05
C PHE A 165 -5.82 2.28 8.97
N GLY A 166 -5.95 2.81 7.75
CA GLY A 166 -5.06 2.55 6.63
C GLY A 166 -3.81 3.44 6.60
N ILE A 167 -3.83 4.61 7.28
CA ILE A 167 -2.68 5.52 7.34
C ILE A 167 -2.25 5.78 8.79
N VAL A 168 -3.09 6.39 9.63
CA VAL A 168 -2.70 6.89 10.95
C VAL A 168 -2.27 5.76 11.89
N ALA A 169 -3.09 4.72 12.05
CA ALA A 169 -2.77 3.58 12.90
C ALA A 169 -1.50 2.84 12.42
N ARG A 170 -1.31 2.74 11.11
CA ARG A 170 -0.12 2.14 10.48
C ARG A 170 1.13 2.97 10.73
N ASN A 171 1.06 4.29 10.55
CA ASN A 171 2.17 5.22 10.82
C ASN A 171 2.65 5.14 12.26
N ARG A 172 1.72 5.05 13.23
CA ARG A 172 2.08 4.89 14.65
C ARG A 172 2.86 3.61 14.90
N ARG A 173 2.36 2.46 14.43
CA ARG A 173 3.06 1.17 14.57
C ARG A 173 4.42 1.16 13.87
N MET A 174 4.49 1.75 12.67
CA MET A 174 5.74 1.85 11.93
C MET A 174 6.76 2.73 12.66
N ALA A 175 6.32 3.86 13.25
CA ALA A 175 7.18 4.72 14.06
C ALA A 175 7.68 3.97 15.31
N GLU A 176 6.77 3.32 16.06
CA GLU A 176 7.11 2.52 17.24
C GLU A 176 8.15 1.43 16.91
N SER A 177 8.01 0.77 15.77
CA SER A 177 8.95 -0.27 15.30
C SER A 177 10.27 0.30 14.80
N LEU A 178 10.26 1.53 14.27
CA LEU A 178 11.43 2.18 13.69
C LEU A 178 12.34 2.79 14.77
N LEU A 179 11.79 3.43 15.80
CA LEU A 179 12.56 4.21 16.78
C LEU A 179 13.72 3.42 17.43
N PRO A 180 13.55 2.18 17.92
CA PRO A 180 14.66 1.42 18.50
C PRO A 180 15.78 1.09 17.50
N GLN A 181 15.46 1.03 16.21
CA GLN A 181 16.46 0.77 15.16
C GLN A 181 17.32 2.00 14.91
N LEU A 182 16.74 3.20 15.01
CA LEU A 182 17.44 4.47 14.81
C LEU A 182 18.45 4.76 15.93
N GLU A 183 18.20 4.28 17.15
CA GLU A 183 19.11 4.45 18.28
C GLU A 183 20.39 3.61 18.16
N THR A 184 20.32 2.47 17.47
CA THR A 184 21.37 1.46 17.48
C THR A 184 22.09 1.30 16.14
N SER A 185 21.55 1.87 15.05
CA SER A 185 22.06 1.64 13.70
C SER A 185 21.71 2.77 12.73
N ARG A 186 22.58 2.96 11.74
CA ARG A 186 22.23 3.66 10.50
C ARG A 186 21.36 2.73 9.65
N VAL A 187 20.13 3.14 9.34
CA VAL A 187 19.16 2.31 8.60
C VAL A 187 18.67 3.02 7.34
N PHE A 188 18.36 2.23 6.33
CA PHE A 188 17.58 2.67 5.17
C PHE A 188 16.13 2.21 5.35
N VAL A 189 15.20 3.16 5.34
CA VAL A 189 13.77 2.89 5.57
C VAL A 189 13.00 3.16 4.28
N ALA A 190 12.27 2.16 3.80
CA ALA A 190 11.37 2.28 2.65
C ALA A 190 9.92 2.10 3.13
N VAL A 191 9.09 3.11 2.83
CA VAL A 191 7.65 3.18 3.10
C VAL A 191 6.95 3.85 1.92
N GLY A 192 5.66 3.59 1.75
CA GLY A 192 4.80 4.24 0.77
C GLY A 192 4.72 5.75 1.02
N ALA A 193 4.68 6.52 -0.06
CA ALA A 193 4.80 7.97 0.01
C ALA A 193 3.68 8.64 0.84
N LEU A 194 2.47 8.07 0.81
CA LEU A 194 1.32 8.55 1.59
C LEU A 194 1.50 8.40 3.11
N HIS A 195 2.51 7.65 3.57
CA HIS A 195 2.84 7.54 4.99
C HIS A 195 3.74 8.69 5.50
N LEU A 196 4.28 9.53 4.61
CA LEU A 196 5.29 10.53 4.97
C LEU A 196 4.70 11.86 5.46
N ALA A 197 3.70 12.38 4.74
CA ALA A 197 3.14 13.72 4.94
C ALA A 197 2.01 13.74 5.98
N GLY A 198 1.53 14.94 6.31
CA GLY A 198 0.44 15.16 7.26
C GLY A 198 0.86 15.11 8.73
N GLU A 199 -0.03 15.54 9.63
CA GLU A 199 0.28 15.67 11.06
C GLU A 199 0.69 14.33 11.70
N GLN A 200 0.03 13.24 11.29
CA GLN A 200 0.30 11.87 11.72
C GLN A 200 1.23 11.12 10.75
N GLY A 201 1.86 11.82 9.81
CA GLY A 201 2.87 11.27 8.91
C GLY A 201 4.17 10.93 9.62
N LEU A 202 4.89 9.92 9.13
CA LEU A 202 6.16 9.46 9.71
C LEU A 202 7.18 10.59 9.86
N MET A 203 7.23 11.57 8.94
CA MET A 203 8.14 12.71 9.08
C MET A 203 7.84 13.54 10.33
N ASN A 204 6.56 13.80 10.60
CA ASN A 204 6.16 14.60 11.76
C ASN A 204 6.23 13.79 13.06
N LEU A 205 5.96 12.49 13.02
CA LEU A 205 6.18 11.60 14.16
C LEU A 205 7.67 11.58 14.54
N LEU A 206 8.58 11.42 13.59
CA LEU A 206 10.03 11.46 13.87
C LEU A 206 10.50 12.82 14.40
N ARG A 207 10.00 13.94 13.87
CA ARG A 207 10.33 15.27 14.42
C ARG A 207 9.89 15.44 15.87
N ARG A 208 8.73 14.88 16.25
CA ARG A 208 8.24 14.92 17.64
C ARG A 208 9.13 14.13 18.59
N GLU A 209 9.76 13.07 18.10
CA GLU A 209 10.78 12.29 18.82
C GLU A 209 12.17 12.97 18.83
N GLY A 210 12.28 14.19 18.30
CA GLY A 210 13.51 14.99 18.33
C GLY A 210 14.45 14.79 17.16
N TYR A 211 14.06 14.03 16.12
CA TYR A 211 14.89 13.82 14.94
C TYR A 211 14.88 15.04 14.02
N GLU A 212 16.07 15.41 13.53
CA GLU A 212 16.20 16.37 12.44
C GLU A 212 16.04 15.66 11.09
N LEU A 213 15.15 16.17 10.25
CA LEU A 213 14.91 15.63 8.90
C LEU A 213 15.47 16.58 7.85
N ARG A 214 16.34 16.05 6.99
CA ARG A 214 16.92 16.77 5.85
C ARG A 214 16.61 16.00 4.56
N PRO A 215 16.10 16.67 3.51
CA PRO A 215 15.99 16.04 2.20
C PRO A 215 17.39 15.66 1.69
N LEU A 216 17.49 14.54 1.01
CA LEU A 216 18.70 14.15 0.28
C LEU A 216 18.62 14.67 -1.15
N ASP A 217 19.62 15.43 -1.58
CA ASP A 217 19.68 15.99 -2.93
C ASP A 217 19.85 14.90 -3.99
N LYS A 218 19.17 15.06 -5.14
CA LYS A 218 19.34 14.21 -6.32
C LYS A 218 20.41 14.83 -7.25
N PRO A 219 21.28 14.02 -7.89
CA PRO A 219 21.37 12.57 -7.79
C PRO A 219 21.98 12.16 -6.44
N PHE A 220 21.47 11.06 -5.86
CA PHE A 220 22.04 10.46 -4.65
C PHE A 220 23.47 10.00 -4.95
N ASN A 221 24.46 10.82 -4.61
CA ASN A 221 25.87 10.56 -4.85
C ASN A 221 26.56 10.18 -3.54
N GLU A 222 27.52 9.25 -3.58
CA GLU A 222 28.17 8.73 -2.36
C GLU A 222 28.79 9.81 -1.46
N ALA A 223 29.10 10.99 -2.01
CA ALA A 223 29.60 12.13 -1.27
C ALA A 223 28.58 12.76 -0.30
N THR A 224 27.29 12.81 -0.65
CA THR A 224 26.24 13.34 0.23
C THR A 224 25.88 12.37 1.38
N ALA A 225 26.14 11.07 1.20
CA ALA A 225 25.94 10.07 2.24
C ALA A 225 27.03 10.08 3.34
N ARG A 226 28.23 10.59 3.04
CA ARG A 226 29.37 10.66 3.97
C ARG A 226 29.53 12.02 4.66
N SER A 227 28.80 13.05 4.25
CA SER A 227 28.90 14.40 4.83
C SER A 227 27.98 14.63 6.03
N VAL A 228 27.29 13.60 6.50
CA VAL A 228 26.47 13.63 7.72
C VAL A 228 27.22 12.86 8.83
N ASP A 229 28.43 13.31 9.14
CA ASP A 229 29.21 12.93 10.32
C ASP A 229 29.47 14.20 11.15
#